data_AF-A0A972Y0J2-F1
#
_entry.id   AF-A0A972Y0J2-F1
#
_cell.length_a   1.000
_cell.length_b   1.000
_cell.length_c   1.000
_cell.angle_alpha   90.00
_cell.angle_beta   90.00
_cell.angle_gamma   90.00
#
_symmetry.space_group_name_H-M   'P 1'
#
loop_
_entity.id
_entity.type
_entity.pdbx_description
1 polymer ?
#
loop_
_entity_poly.entity_id
_entity_poly.type
_entity_poly.pdbx_seq_one_letter_code
_entity_poly.pdbx_strand_id
1 'polypeptide(L)'
;IFSSLLPFAASMAVLGAYLVKKEALNNIHNFTNKIRFPFLLTTILLISYRFAFLYGIRPNYTIEHDSIISIVLINLFILADMAMALLYVWILIFLYRFQPAKKFLSIFSYAGRMAFTNYILQSIIGYILMRSLGLYELLTPSVAILIVLLAFISQIILSKLWLSVFKLGPLEWMWRCISYGKIIPIKIKAYNKELR
;
A
#
# COMPACT_ATOMS: atom_id res chain seq x y z
N ILE A 1 -11.90 -11.76 11.16
CA ILE A 1 -11.05 -10.67 10.60
C ILE A 1 -10.56 -11.01 9.19
N PHE A 2 -9.89 -12.14 8.94
CA PHE A 2 -9.38 -12.45 7.59
C PHE A 2 -10.49 -12.62 6.54
N SER A 3 -11.58 -13.34 6.89
CA SER A 3 -12.74 -13.54 6.03
C SER A 3 -13.50 -12.25 5.70
N SER A 4 -13.56 -11.30 6.64
CA SER A 4 -14.24 -10.02 6.45
C SER A 4 -13.44 -9.02 5.60
N LEU A 5 -12.12 -9.20 5.47
CA LEU A 5 -11.25 -8.32 4.67
C LEU A 5 -11.15 -8.76 3.20
N LEU A 6 -11.41 -10.04 2.92
CA LEU A 6 -11.29 -10.62 1.58
C LEU A 6 -12.11 -9.88 0.51
N PRO A 7 -13.40 -9.53 0.76
CA PRO A 7 -14.21 -8.83 -0.25
C PRO A 7 -13.65 -7.44 -0.58
N PHE A 8 -13.10 -6.73 0.40
CA PHE A 8 -12.51 -5.41 0.21
C PHE A 8 -11.18 -5.47 -0.56
N ALA A 9 -10.35 -6.47 -0.27
CA ALA A 9 -9.12 -6.71 -1.02
C ALA A 9 -9.44 -7.09 -2.48
N ALA A 10 -10.43 -7.96 -2.69
CA ALA A 10 -10.87 -8.37 -4.01
C ALA A 10 -11.46 -7.19 -4.81
N SER A 11 -12.28 -6.33 -4.19
CA SER A 11 -12.84 -5.15 -4.88
C SER A 11 -11.76 -4.17 -5.32
N MET A 12 -10.75 -3.92 -4.49
CA MET A 12 -9.60 -3.09 -4.85
C MET A 12 -8.73 -3.72 -5.94
N ALA A 13 -8.54 -5.04 -5.92
CA ALA A 13 -7.84 -5.76 -6.99
C ALA A 13 -8.58 -5.66 -8.33
N VAL A 14 -9.90 -5.84 -8.32
CA VAL A 14 -10.77 -5.69 -9.51
C VAL A 14 -10.76 -4.25 -10.02
N LEU A 15 -10.84 -3.26 -9.13
CA LEU A 15 -10.70 -1.85 -9.48
C LEU A 15 -9.37 -1.58 -10.17
N GLY A 16 -8.27 -2.09 -9.62
CA GLY A 16 -6.93 -1.99 -10.23
C GLY A 16 -6.88 -2.61 -11.62
N ALA A 17 -7.38 -3.84 -11.77
CA ALA A 17 -7.44 -4.53 -13.07
C ALA A 17 -8.28 -3.77 -14.10
N TYR A 18 -9.42 -3.20 -13.68
CA TYR A 18 -10.28 -2.37 -14.52
C TYR A 18 -9.56 -1.10 -15.00
N LEU A 19 -8.85 -0.41 -14.11
CA LEU A 19 -8.07 0.80 -14.46
C LEU A 19 -6.94 0.48 -15.44
N VAL A 20 -6.25 -0.65 -15.27
CA VAL A 20 -5.24 -1.13 -16.22
C VAL A 20 -5.86 -1.40 -17.58
N LYS A 21 -6.98 -2.13 -17.63
CA LYS A 21 -7.69 -2.46 -18.87
C LYS A 21 -8.19 -1.23 -19.62
N LYS A 22 -8.58 -0.17 -18.91
CA LYS A 22 -9.03 1.11 -19.49
C LYS A 22 -7.87 1.99 -19.99
N GLU A 23 -6.64 1.51 -19.96
CA GLU A 23 -5.43 2.29 -20.26
C GLU A 23 -5.35 3.59 -19.46
N ALA A 24 -6.00 3.63 -18.29
CA ALA A 24 -6.01 4.82 -17.44
C ALA A 24 -4.58 5.17 -16.97
N LEU A 25 -3.67 4.19 -16.95
CA LEU A 25 -2.25 4.39 -16.67
C LEU A 25 -1.51 5.11 -17.81
N ASN A 26 -1.90 4.91 -19.08
CA ASN A 26 -1.27 5.56 -20.23
C ASN A 26 -1.64 7.05 -20.29
N ASN A 27 -2.84 7.40 -19.84
CA ASN A 27 -3.36 8.77 -19.77
C ASN A 27 -3.63 9.24 -18.34
N ILE A 28 -2.78 8.83 -17.39
CA ILE A 28 -3.04 8.99 -15.96
C ILE A 28 -3.21 10.45 -15.54
N HIS A 29 -2.52 11.38 -16.20
CA HIS A 29 -2.65 12.81 -15.94
C HIS A 29 -4.03 13.37 -16.33
N ASN A 30 -4.53 12.99 -17.52
CA ASN A 30 -5.83 13.42 -18.00
C ASN A 30 -6.96 12.77 -17.19
N PHE A 31 -6.83 11.47 -16.89
CA PHE A 31 -7.77 10.74 -16.06
C PHE A 31 -7.91 11.36 -14.66
N THR A 32 -6.79 11.58 -13.96
CA THR A 32 -6.79 12.18 -12.61
C THR A 32 -7.33 13.60 -12.58
N ASN A 33 -7.10 14.41 -13.63
CA ASN A 33 -7.68 15.75 -13.73
C ASN A 33 -9.20 15.71 -13.97
N LYS A 34 -9.68 14.78 -14.80
CA LYS A 34 -11.10 14.66 -15.15
C LYS A 34 -11.96 14.35 -13.94
N ILE A 35 -11.50 13.45 -13.07
CA ILE A 35 -12.26 13.01 -11.88
C ILE A 35 -11.95 13.82 -10.63
N ARG A 36 -11.08 14.83 -10.69
CA ARG A 36 -10.51 15.50 -9.50
C ARG A 36 -11.56 16.02 -8.53
N PHE A 37 -12.56 16.75 -9.04
CA PHE A 37 -13.53 17.45 -8.22
C PHE A 37 -14.49 16.47 -7.53
N PRO A 38 -15.18 15.57 -8.25
CA PRO A 38 -16.06 14.61 -7.59
C PRO A 38 -15.29 13.69 -6.64
N PHE A 39 -14.07 13.28 -7.00
CA PHE A 39 -13.22 12.44 -6.16
C PHE A 39 -12.80 13.15 -4.86
N LEU A 40 -12.32 14.39 -4.93
CA LEU A 40 -11.89 15.13 -3.74
C LEU A 40 -13.08 15.46 -2.84
N LEU A 41 -14.22 15.87 -3.42
CA LEU A 41 -15.42 16.17 -2.65
C LEU A 41 -15.92 14.94 -1.88
N THR A 42 -16.06 13.79 -2.55
CA THR A 42 -16.52 12.55 -1.87
C THR A 42 -15.54 12.11 -0.80
N THR A 43 -14.24 12.20 -1.06
CA THR A 43 -13.20 11.85 -0.09
C THR A 43 -13.23 12.78 1.12
N ILE A 44 -13.35 14.10 0.92
CA ILE A 44 -13.44 15.07 2.03
C ILE A 44 -14.66 14.77 2.89
N LEU A 45 -15.82 14.52 2.29
CA LEU A 45 -17.04 14.16 3.03
C LEU A 45 -16.84 12.89 3.86
N LEU A 46 -16.24 11.86 3.29
CA LEU A 46 -15.98 10.59 3.97
C LEU A 46 -14.93 10.73 5.09
N ILE A 47 -13.90 11.54 4.89
CA ILE A 47 -12.90 11.84 5.93
C ILE A 47 -13.56 12.63 7.07
N SER A 48 -14.36 13.65 6.77
CA SER A 48 -15.12 14.41 7.77
C SER A 48 -16.06 13.50 8.56
N TYR A 49 -16.75 12.58 7.88
CA TYR A 49 -17.56 11.55 8.53
C TYR A 49 -16.71 10.66 9.45
N ARG A 50 -15.52 10.22 9.02
CA ARG A 50 -14.61 9.40 9.82
C ARG A 50 -14.18 10.10 11.11
N PHE A 51 -13.84 11.38 11.03
CA PHE A 51 -13.53 12.21 12.20
C PHE A 51 -14.74 12.36 13.13
N ALA A 52 -15.92 12.66 12.57
CA ALA A 52 -17.16 12.75 13.35
C ALA A 52 -17.50 11.42 14.03
N PHE A 53 -17.29 10.29 13.35
CA PHE A 53 -17.53 8.97 13.93
C PHE A 53 -16.58 8.66 15.09
N LEU A 54 -15.26 8.88 14.92
CA LEU A 54 -14.26 8.54 15.95
C LEU A 54 -14.30 9.44 17.18
N TYR A 55 -14.52 10.74 16.99
CA TYR A 55 -14.43 11.73 18.07
C TYR A 55 -15.79 12.26 18.53
N GLY A 56 -16.84 12.12 17.72
CA GLY A 56 -18.18 12.60 18.03
C GLY A 56 -19.14 11.48 18.38
N ILE A 57 -19.29 10.47 17.52
CA ILE A 57 -20.33 9.44 17.70
C ILE A 57 -19.86 8.34 18.65
N ARG A 58 -18.76 7.66 18.32
CA ARG A 58 -18.26 6.49 19.06
C ARG A 58 -18.03 6.75 20.57
N PRO A 59 -17.47 7.89 21.02
CA PRO A 59 -17.24 8.10 22.45
C PRO A 59 -18.49 8.57 23.21
N ASN A 60 -19.44 9.22 22.55
CA ASN A 60 -20.60 9.84 23.21
C ASN A 60 -21.86 8.97 23.17
N TYR A 61 -21.92 7.95 22.31
CA TYR A 61 -23.08 7.11 22.12
C TYR A 61 -22.73 5.64 22.27
N THR A 62 -23.45 4.92 23.13
CA THR A 62 -23.40 3.46 23.22
C THR A 62 -24.18 2.86 22.05
N ILE A 63 -23.49 2.55 20.96
CA ILE A 63 -24.08 1.92 19.78
C ILE A 63 -24.29 0.43 20.09
N GLU A 64 -25.54 -0.03 20.12
CA GLU A 64 -25.86 -1.45 20.27
C GLU A 64 -25.24 -2.26 19.13
N HIS A 65 -24.44 -3.24 19.51
CA HIS A 65 -23.90 -4.24 18.60
C HIS A 65 -25.09 -4.98 17.95
N ASP A 66 -25.12 -5.03 16.62
CA ASP A 66 -26.15 -5.64 15.76
C ASP A 66 -27.39 -4.79 15.41
N SER A 67 -27.46 -3.55 15.89
CA SER A 67 -28.48 -2.61 15.40
C SER A 67 -28.24 -2.22 13.94
N ILE A 68 -29.30 -1.94 13.16
CA ILE A 68 -29.19 -1.45 11.77
C ILE A 68 -28.30 -0.19 11.71
N ILE A 69 -28.44 0.69 12.71
CA ILE A 69 -27.64 1.91 12.84
C ILE A 69 -26.15 1.57 12.96
N SER A 70 -25.78 0.60 13.81
CA SER A 70 -24.40 0.15 13.95
C SER A 70 -23.82 -0.37 12.62
N ILE A 71 -24.59 -1.19 11.90
CA ILE A 71 -24.20 -1.75 10.61
C ILE A 71 -23.95 -0.63 9.58
N VAL A 72 -24.85 0.33 9.47
CA VAL A 72 -24.71 1.46 8.54
C VAL A 72 -23.48 2.29 8.89
N LEU A 73 -23.29 2.65 10.16
CA LEU A 73 -22.17 3.47 10.60
C LEU A 73 -20.83 2.76 10.37
N ILE A 74 -20.72 1.47 10.71
CA ILE A 74 -19.49 0.70 10.52
C ILE A 74 -19.15 0.56 9.02
N ASN A 75 -20.14 0.29 8.16
CA ASN A 75 -19.89 0.19 6.73
C ASN A 75 -19.49 1.54 6.10
N LEU A 76 -20.12 2.64 6.50
CA LEU A 76 -19.70 3.98 6.09
C LEU A 76 -18.27 4.30 6.56
N PHE A 77 -17.90 3.85 7.75
CA PHE A 77 -16.55 4.02 8.28
C PHE A 77 -15.52 3.25 7.43
N ILE A 78 -15.82 2.01 7.05
CA ILE A 78 -14.95 1.21 6.17
C ILE A 78 -14.83 1.85 4.77
N LEU A 79 -15.94 2.38 4.22
CA LEU A 79 -15.90 3.14 2.96
C LEU A 79 -15.01 4.37 3.06
N ALA A 80 -15.01 5.06 4.21
CA ALA A 80 -14.13 6.19 4.45
C ALA A 80 -12.65 5.79 4.50
N ASP A 81 -12.31 4.65 5.10
CA ASP A 81 -10.95 4.12 5.09
C ASP A 81 -10.48 3.78 3.65
N MET A 82 -11.36 3.20 2.83
CA MET A 82 -11.08 2.94 1.40
C MET A 82 -10.86 4.23 0.61
N ALA A 83 -11.70 5.25 0.84
CA ALA A 83 -11.55 6.55 0.20
C ALA A 83 -10.23 7.23 0.58
N MET A 84 -9.80 7.10 1.83
CA MET A 84 -8.50 7.60 2.30
C MET A 84 -7.33 6.91 1.59
N ALA A 85 -7.40 5.58 1.43
CA ALA A 85 -6.38 4.85 0.68
C ALA A 85 -6.30 5.31 -0.79
N LEU A 86 -7.44 5.51 -1.45
CA LEU A 86 -7.49 6.05 -2.81
C LEU A 86 -6.98 7.50 -2.87
N LEU A 87 -7.23 8.31 -1.84
CA LEU A 87 -6.72 9.67 -1.75
C LEU A 87 -5.20 9.69 -1.72
N TYR A 88 -4.57 8.81 -0.93
CA TYR A 88 -3.12 8.69 -0.90
C TYR A 88 -2.57 8.32 -2.29
N VAL A 89 -3.19 7.36 -2.99
CA VAL A 89 -2.80 7.02 -4.36
C VAL A 89 -2.95 8.22 -5.30
N TRP A 90 -4.07 8.95 -5.22
CA TRP A 90 -4.32 10.13 -6.05
C TRP A 90 -3.30 11.24 -5.79
N ILE A 91 -2.99 11.52 -4.52
CA ILE A 91 -1.98 12.51 -4.11
C ILE A 91 -0.60 12.10 -4.65
N LEU A 92 -0.21 10.84 -4.52
CA LEU A 92 1.08 10.35 -5.04
C LEU A 92 1.18 10.53 -6.56
N ILE A 93 0.12 10.19 -7.31
CA ILE A 93 0.05 10.39 -8.76
C ILE A 93 0.10 11.89 -9.11
N PHE A 94 -0.61 12.72 -8.35
CA PHE A 94 -0.61 14.16 -8.56
C PHE A 94 0.77 14.77 -8.31
N LEU A 95 1.43 14.40 -7.21
CA LEU A 95 2.77 14.84 -6.86
C LEU A 95 3.81 14.36 -7.87
N TYR A 96 3.63 13.18 -8.47
CA TYR A 96 4.54 12.64 -9.49
C TYR A 96 4.66 13.53 -10.74
N ARG A 97 3.78 14.52 -10.92
CA ARG A 97 3.88 15.55 -11.98
C ARG A 97 5.02 16.53 -11.75
N PHE A 98 5.43 16.75 -10.50
CA PHE A 98 6.50 17.68 -10.15
C PHE A 98 7.84 16.96 -10.14
N GLN A 99 8.84 17.49 -10.85
CA GLN A 99 10.19 16.90 -10.95
C GLN A 99 10.85 16.58 -9.60
N PRO A 100 10.85 17.46 -8.57
CA PRO A 100 11.46 17.13 -7.29
C PRO A 100 10.76 15.96 -6.59
N ALA A 101 9.42 15.95 -6.61
CA ALA A 101 8.63 14.86 -6.05
C ALA A 101 8.84 13.55 -6.81
N LYS A 102 8.95 13.57 -8.13
CA LYS A 102 9.30 12.40 -8.95
C LYS A 102 10.65 11.80 -8.56
N LYS A 103 11.68 12.64 -8.37
CA LYS A 103 13.02 12.19 -7.94
C LYS A 103 12.99 11.58 -6.53
N PHE A 104 12.20 12.14 -5.63
CA PHE A 104 12.03 11.59 -4.28
C PHE A 104 11.25 10.27 -4.30
N LEU A 105 10.12 10.21 -5.00
CA LEU A 105 9.26 9.04 -5.11
C LEU A 105 9.95 7.86 -5.82
N SER A 106 10.89 8.13 -6.74
CA SER A 106 11.64 7.07 -7.43
C SER A 106 12.51 6.24 -6.49
N ILE A 107 12.92 6.78 -5.34
CA ILE A 107 13.66 6.03 -4.30
C ILE A 107 12.78 4.90 -3.74
N PHE A 108 11.49 5.20 -3.50
CA PHE A 108 10.54 4.21 -2.98
C PHE A 108 10.14 3.16 -4.03
N SER A 109 10.41 3.41 -5.31
CA SER A 109 10.11 2.46 -6.38
C SER A 109 10.84 1.13 -6.23
N TYR A 110 12.05 1.13 -5.62
CA TYR A 110 12.78 -0.10 -5.33
C TYR A 110 12.01 -0.98 -4.34
N ALA A 111 11.56 -0.40 -3.23
CA ALA A 111 10.76 -1.12 -2.24
C ALA A 111 9.39 -1.54 -2.81
N GLY A 112 8.77 -0.72 -3.65
CA GLY A 112 7.50 -1.04 -4.31
C GLY A 112 7.59 -2.19 -5.32
N ARG A 113 8.71 -2.32 -6.04
CA ARG A 113 8.97 -3.47 -6.93
C ARG A 113 9.19 -4.79 -6.20
N MET A 114 9.47 -4.72 -4.89
CA MET A 114 9.64 -5.85 -3.99
C MET A 114 8.59 -5.82 -2.86
N ALA A 115 7.39 -5.31 -3.13
CA ALA A 115 6.36 -5.09 -2.11
C ALA A 115 5.97 -6.37 -1.36
N PHE A 116 5.86 -7.52 -2.03
CA PHE A 116 5.50 -8.78 -1.39
C PHE A 116 6.66 -9.32 -0.55
N THR A 117 7.88 -9.29 -1.08
CA THR A 117 9.08 -9.65 -0.30
C THR A 117 9.23 -8.77 0.94
N ASN A 118 9.10 -7.45 0.78
CA ASN A 118 9.27 -6.49 1.88
C ASN A 118 8.16 -6.61 2.92
N TYR A 119 6.92 -6.90 2.51
CA TYR A 119 5.82 -7.14 3.44
C TYR A 119 6.09 -8.33 4.37
N ILE A 120 6.54 -9.46 3.80
CA ILE A 120 6.89 -10.65 4.60
C ILE A 120 8.11 -10.38 5.46
N LEU A 121 9.15 -9.75 4.91
CA LEU A 121 10.35 -9.38 5.66
C LEU A 121 10.00 -8.47 6.85
N GLN A 122 9.15 -7.47 6.65
CA GLN A 122 8.72 -6.56 7.72
C GLN A 122 7.93 -7.29 8.80
N SER A 123 7.07 -8.23 8.41
CA SER A 123 6.29 -9.06 9.34
C SER A 123 7.21 -9.95 10.18
N ILE A 124 8.23 -10.55 9.58
CA ILE A 124 9.25 -11.35 10.28
C ILE A 124 10.04 -10.48 11.26
N ILE A 125 10.53 -9.31 10.82
CA ILE A 125 11.25 -8.36 11.67
C ILE A 125 10.37 -7.95 12.86
N GLY A 126 9.12 -7.55 12.60
CA GLY A 126 8.18 -7.18 13.66
C GLY A 126 7.92 -8.31 14.65
N TYR A 127 7.72 -9.53 14.16
CA TYR A 127 7.56 -10.71 15.00
C TYR A 127 8.79 -10.97 15.88
N ILE A 128 10.00 -10.93 15.33
CA ILE A 128 11.23 -11.14 16.08
C ILE A 128 11.38 -10.06 17.17
N LEU A 129 11.26 -8.79 16.79
CA LEU A 129 11.42 -7.66 17.72
C LEU A 129 10.39 -7.71 18.86
N MET A 130 9.12 -7.89 18.53
CA MET A 130 8.04 -7.78 19.52
C MET A 130 7.88 -9.06 20.34
N ARG A 131 7.92 -10.24 19.69
CA ARG A 131 7.62 -11.53 20.33
C ARG A 131 8.85 -12.26 20.82
N SER A 132 9.93 -12.28 20.03
CA SER A 132 11.13 -13.08 20.38
C SER A 132 12.06 -12.31 21.33
N LEU A 133 12.21 -11.00 21.12
CA LEU A 133 13.01 -10.12 21.99
C LEU A 133 12.17 -9.44 23.09
N GLY A 134 10.86 -9.69 23.15
CA GLY A 134 9.99 -9.19 24.22
C GLY A 134 9.80 -7.68 24.26
N LEU A 135 10.07 -6.96 23.15
CA LEU A 135 10.02 -5.49 23.14
C LEU A 135 8.60 -4.91 23.17
N TYR A 136 7.55 -5.73 23.15
CA TYR A 136 6.15 -5.28 23.05
C TYR A 136 5.75 -4.26 24.12
N GLU A 137 6.14 -4.50 25.38
CA GLU A 137 5.74 -3.67 26.52
C GLU A 137 6.77 -2.58 26.87
N LEU A 138 7.95 -2.64 26.24
CA LEU A 138 9.09 -1.78 26.57
C LEU A 138 9.25 -0.57 25.64
N LEU A 139 8.52 -0.55 24.52
CA LEU A 139 8.66 0.48 23.50
C LEU A 139 7.64 1.60 23.70
N THR A 140 8.15 2.82 23.89
CA THR A 140 7.30 4.01 23.75
C THR A 140 6.92 4.20 22.27
N PRO A 141 5.77 4.86 21.96
CA PRO A 141 5.34 5.09 20.58
C PRO A 141 6.41 5.76 19.71
N SER A 142 7.15 6.71 20.26
CA SER A 142 8.22 7.42 19.55
C SER A 142 9.38 6.50 19.15
N VAL A 143 9.79 5.59 20.05
CA VAL A 143 10.85 4.61 19.76
C VAL A 143 10.36 3.59 18.73
N ALA A 144 9.11 3.14 18.83
CA ALA A 144 8.52 2.24 17.84
C ALA A 144 8.51 2.86 16.42
N ILE A 145 8.13 4.15 16.31
CA ILE A 145 8.18 4.87 15.02
C ILE A 145 9.61 4.90 14.47
N LEU A 146 10.60 5.20 15.31
CA LEU A 146 12.01 5.25 14.90
C LEU A 146 12.49 3.89 14.39
N ILE A 147 12.16 2.80 15.09
CA ILE A 147 12.51 1.43 14.67
C ILE A 147 11.89 1.10 13.31
N VAL A 148 10.61 1.41 13.12
CA VAL A 148 9.91 1.17 11.84
C VAL A 148 10.54 1.97 10.70
N LEU A 149 10.90 3.24 10.94
CA LEU A 149 11.57 4.07 9.94
C LEU A 149 12.94 3.50 9.55
N LEU A 150 13.74 3.08 10.53
CA LEU A 150 15.05 2.48 10.29
C LEU A 150 14.93 1.15 9.52
N ALA A 151 13.98 0.30 9.91
CA ALA A 151 13.70 -0.95 9.22
C ALA A 151 13.27 -0.69 7.77
N PHE A 152 12.38 0.27 7.54
CA PHE A 152 11.88 0.61 6.21
C PHE A 152 12.97 1.21 5.30
N ILE A 153 13.81 2.11 5.82
CA ILE A 153 14.97 2.64 5.08
C ILE A 153 15.93 1.51 4.70
N SER A 154 16.20 0.60 5.64
CA SER A 154 17.03 -0.58 5.38
C SER A 154 16.43 -1.44 4.26
N GLN A 155 15.11 -1.65 4.25
CA GLN A 155 14.41 -2.37 3.19
C GLN A 155 14.51 -1.69 1.83
N ILE A 156 14.46 -0.36 1.76
CA ILE A 156 14.67 0.37 0.50
C ILE A 156 16.08 0.11 -0.04
N ILE A 157 17.10 0.19 0.83
CA ILE A 157 18.50 -0.04 0.45
C ILE A 157 18.69 -1.48 -0.02
N LEU A 158 18.20 -2.46 0.76
CA LEU A 158 18.28 -3.88 0.40
C LEU A 158 17.54 -4.16 -0.91
N SER A 159 16.38 -3.56 -1.13
CA SER A 159 15.63 -3.70 -2.38
C SER A 159 16.41 -3.12 -3.57
N LYS A 160 17.07 -1.98 -3.38
CA LYS A 160 17.91 -1.37 -4.43
C LYS A 160 19.09 -2.27 -4.79
N LEU A 161 19.80 -2.79 -3.79
CA LEU A 161 20.93 -3.71 -3.99
C LEU A 161 20.50 -5.04 -4.62
N TRP A 162 19.34 -5.57 -4.21
CA TRP A 162 18.80 -6.79 -4.81
C TRP A 162 18.45 -6.56 -6.28
N LEU A 163 17.75 -5.46 -6.57
CA LEU A 163 17.29 -5.13 -7.93
C LEU A 163 18.40 -4.68 -8.88
N SER A 164 19.63 -4.43 -8.40
CA SER A 164 20.79 -4.24 -9.28
C SER A 164 21.31 -5.55 -9.87
N VAL A 165 20.95 -6.69 -9.28
CA VAL A 165 21.37 -8.04 -9.73
C VAL A 165 20.19 -8.83 -10.31
N PHE A 166 19.01 -8.71 -9.68
CA PHE A 166 17.81 -9.48 -9.99
C PHE A 166 16.68 -8.62 -10.54
N LYS A 167 15.83 -9.18 -11.40
CA LYS A 167 14.71 -8.46 -12.02
C LYS A 167 13.52 -8.28 -11.08
N LEU A 168 13.35 -9.22 -10.16
CA LEU A 168 12.19 -9.38 -9.28
C LEU A 168 12.69 -9.68 -7.86
N GLY A 169 11.90 -9.32 -6.85
CA GLY A 169 12.12 -9.83 -5.51
C GLY A 169 11.90 -11.35 -5.46
N PRO A 170 12.48 -12.03 -4.46
CA PRO A 170 12.43 -13.49 -4.33
C PRO A 170 11.00 -14.01 -4.24
N LEU A 171 10.15 -13.40 -3.41
CA LEU A 171 8.76 -13.86 -3.26
C LEU A 171 7.90 -13.51 -4.47
N GLU A 172 8.13 -12.37 -5.10
CA GLU A 172 7.46 -12.00 -6.36
C GLU A 172 7.80 -12.99 -7.48
N TRP A 173 9.07 -13.42 -7.53
CA TRP A 173 9.53 -14.43 -8.47
C TRP A 173 8.89 -15.78 -8.20
N MET A 174 8.87 -16.25 -6.95
CA MET A 174 8.19 -17.48 -6.55
C MET A 174 6.72 -17.44 -6.93
N TRP A 175 6.04 -16.34 -6.61
CA TRP A 175 4.63 -16.13 -6.94
C TRP A 175 4.36 -16.21 -8.44
N ARG A 176 5.20 -15.58 -9.27
CA ARG A 176 5.09 -15.70 -10.74
C ARG A 176 5.33 -17.11 -11.24
N CYS A 177 6.31 -17.83 -10.68
CA CYS A 177 6.59 -19.19 -11.10
C CYS A 177 5.42 -20.12 -10.80
N ILE A 178 4.79 -19.96 -9.63
CA ILE A 178 3.56 -20.68 -9.26
C ILE A 178 2.40 -20.30 -10.18
N SER A 179 2.17 -18.99 -10.40
CA SER A 179 1.04 -18.50 -11.20
C SER A 179 1.10 -18.96 -12.66
N TYR A 180 2.29 -19.08 -13.24
CA TYR A 180 2.47 -19.52 -14.62
C TYR A 180 2.84 -21.00 -14.77
N GLY A 181 3.08 -21.71 -13.66
CA GLY A 181 3.55 -23.10 -13.67
C GLY A 181 4.91 -23.31 -14.34
N LYS A 182 5.75 -22.27 -14.43
CA LYS A 182 7.05 -22.30 -15.13
C LYS A 182 8.12 -21.53 -14.37
N ILE A 183 9.34 -22.06 -14.36
CA ILE A 183 10.50 -21.39 -13.76
C ILE A 183 11.00 -20.29 -14.71
N ILE A 184 10.94 -19.03 -14.27
CA ILE A 184 11.32 -17.85 -15.05
C ILE A 184 12.76 -17.43 -14.66
N PRO A 185 13.62 -16.96 -15.59
CA PRO A 185 14.93 -16.45 -15.21
C PRO A 185 14.82 -15.17 -14.35
N ILE A 186 15.43 -15.20 -13.16
CA ILE A 186 15.41 -14.08 -12.20
C ILE A 186 16.54 -13.06 -12.41
N LYS A 187 17.70 -13.50 -12.91
CA LYS A 187 18.87 -12.63 -13.10
C LYS A 187 18.65 -11.65 -14.27
N ILE A 188 19.19 -10.45 -14.13
CA ILE A 188 19.32 -9.52 -15.26
C ILE A 188 20.32 -10.17 -16.23
N LYS A 189 19.89 -10.49 -17.47
CA LYS A 189 20.83 -10.85 -18.53
C LYS A 189 21.68 -9.61 -18.76
N ALA A 190 22.98 -9.68 -18.49
CA ALA A 190 23.90 -8.65 -18.95
C ALA A 190 23.74 -8.57 -20.46
N TYR A 191 23.45 -7.38 -20.98
CA TYR A 191 23.46 -7.15 -22.41
C TYR A 191 24.92 -7.38 -22.88
N ASN A 192 25.13 -8.43 -23.69
CA ASN A 192 26.46 -8.74 -24.24
C ASN A 192 26.99 -7.49 -24.93
N LYS A 193 28.09 -6.97 -24.38
CA LYS A 193 28.85 -5.82 -24.87
C LYS A 193 29.76 -6.23 -26.04
N GLU A 194 29.26 -7.09 -26.95
CA GLU A 194 30.06 -7.72 -28.02
C GLU A 194 29.65 -7.31 -29.44
N LEU A 195 28.86 -6.25 -29.61
CA LEU A 195 28.60 -5.68 -30.94
C LEU A 195 28.64 -4.15 -30.90
N ARG A 196 29.83 -3.58 -30.73
CA ARG A 196 30.23 -2.28 -31.28
C ARG A 196 31.74 -2.27 -31.53
#